data_AF-A0A434QYT4-F1
#
_entry.id   AF-A0A434QYT4-F1
#
_cell.length_a   1.000
_cell.length_b   1.000
_cell.length_c   1.000
_cell.angle_alpha   90.00
_cell.angle_beta   90.00
_cell.angle_gamma   90.00
#
_symmetry.space_group_name_H-M   'P 1'
#
loop_
_entity.id
_entity.type
_entity.pdbx_description
1 polymer ?
#
loop_
_entity_poly.entity_id
_entity_poly.type
_entity_poly.pdbx_seq_one_letter_code
_entity_poly.pdbx_strand_id
1 'polypeptide(L)'
;PYDPSWGYQTTGLYAPTARFGDPDGFARFVDGAHRAGVGVILDWVPAHFPVDEHGLVKFDGTALYEHADPRQGFHPDWNTAIYNFGRREVVSFLVNNALFWAEKYHVDGLRVDAVASMLYLDYSRRSGEWIPNEKGGRENLQAVSFLQKMNKELYGHHPGVMTIAEESTSWPKVSQPVHEGGLGFGFKWNMGFMHDTLEYFSKEPIYRKHHH
;
A
#
# COMPACT_ATOMS: atom_id res chain seq x y z
N PRO A 1 13.28 -9.02 -4.26
CA PRO A 1 14.59 -9.59 -4.66
C PRO A 1 15.75 -9.22 -3.70
N TYR A 2 15.74 -8.03 -3.11
CA TYR A 2 16.85 -7.45 -2.34
C TYR A 2 16.52 -7.33 -0.84
N ASP A 3 17.30 -7.96 0.05
CA ASP A 3 16.99 -8.02 1.51
C ASP A 3 16.92 -6.65 2.19
N PRO A 4 17.82 -5.67 1.88
CA PRO A 4 17.75 -4.34 2.47
C PRO A 4 16.53 -3.51 2.06
N SER A 5 15.73 -3.96 1.08
CA SER A 5 14.41 -3.35 0.82
C SER A 5 13.39 -3.65 1.92
N TRP A 6 13.70 -4.57 2.84
CA TRP A 6 12.83 -5.07 3.91
C TRP A 6 11.51 -5.66 3.40
N GLY A 7 11.45 -6.01 2.11
CA GLY A 7 10.25 -6.53 1.46
C GLY A 7 9.43 -5.48 0.70
N TYR A 8 9.74 -4.19 0.83
CA TYR A 8 8.97 -3.10 0.17
C TYR A 8 9.24 -2.96 -1.34
N GLN A 9 10.16 -3.74 -1.90
CA GLN A 9 10.38 -3.84 -3.35
C GLN A 9 10.06 -5.26 -3.80
N THR A 10 8.77 -5.54 -4.00
CA THR A 10 8.27 -6.88 -4.36
C THR A 10 8.29 -7.12 -5.87
N THR A 11 8.68 -8.33 -6.29
CA THR A 11 8.64 -8.76 -7.70
C THR A 11 7.69 -9.95 -7.94
N GLY A 12 7.41 -10.77 -6.92
CA GLY A 12 6.51 -11.92 -7.00
C GLY A 12 5.33 -11.76 -6.04
N LEU A 13 4.32 -10.98 -6.43
CA LEU A 13 3.21 -10.61 -5.54
C LEU A 13 2.36 -11.82 -5.07
N TYR A 14 2.34 -12.92 -5.84
CA TYR A 14 1.49 -14.09 -5.61
C TYR A 14 2.21 -15.26 -4.94
N ALA A 15 3.33 -15.02 -4.27
CA ALA A 15 4.07 -16.05 -3.57
C ALA A 15 4.75 -15.51 -2.31
N PRO A 16 4.76 -16.27 -1.19
CA PRO A 16 5.65 -15.96 -0.08
C PRO A 16 7.11 -16.14 -0.50
N THR A 17 8.02 -15.40 0.13
CA THR A 17 9.45 -15.48 -0.19
C THR A 17 10.00 -16.88 0.11
N ALA A 18 10.70 -17.47 -0.87
CA ALA A 18 11.32 -18.79 -0.72
C ALA A 18 12.46 -18.84 0.31
N ARG A 19 12.91 -17.69 0.82
CA ARG A 19 13.96 -17.59 1.87
C ARG A 19 13.63 -18.38 3.13
N PHE A 20 12.34 -18.54 3.43
CA PHE A 20 11.87 -19.17 4.67
C PHE A 20 11.17 -20.52 4.44
N GLY A 21 11.31 -21.09 3.24
CA GLY A 21 10.75 -22.39 2.89
C GLY A 21 9.74 -22.32 1.74
N ASP A 22 8.98 -23.41 1.60
CA ASP A 22 7.95 -23.55 0.58
C ASP A 22 6.66 -22.77 0.92
N PRO A 23 5.78 -22.54 -0.06
CA PRO A 23 4.46 -21.95 0.16
C PRO A 23 3.63 -22.62 1.26
N ASP A 24 3.73 -23.96 1.38
CA ASP A 24 3.01 -24.72 2.40
C ASP A 24 3.53 -24.42 3.81
N GLY A 25 4.82 -24.05 3.95
CA GLY A 25 5.43 -23.59 5.18
C GLY A 25 4.80 -22.31 5.70
N PHE A 26 4.52 -21.35 4.81
CA PHE A 26 3.80 -20.14 5.20
C PHE A 26 2.35 -20.45 5.60
N ALA A 27 1.67 -21.34 4.89
CA ALA A 27 0.32 -21.77 5.27
C ALA A 27 0.30 -22.43 6.67
N ARG A 28 1.27 -23.31 6.96
CA ARG A 28 1.43 -23.93 8.30
C ARG A 28 1.70 -22.90 9.39
N PHE A 29 2.43 -21.83 9.09
CA PHE A 29 2.68 -20.74 10.03
C PHE A 29 1.38 -20.01 10.39
N VAL A 30 0.58 -19.60 9.40
CA VAL A 30 -0.69 -18.90 9.64
C VAL A 30 -1.66 -19.78 10.44
N ASP A 31 -1.81 -21.04 10.03
CA ASP A 31 -2.63 -22.03 10.74
C ASP A 31 -2.15 -22.29 12.18
N GLY A 32 -0.83 -22.29 12.41
CA GLY A 32 -0.24 -22.32 13.75
C GLY A 32 -0.59 -21.10 14.60
N ALA A 33 -0.53 -19.89 14.04
CA ALA A 33 -0.91 -18.65 14.71
C ALA A 33 -2.39 -18.66 15.09
N HIS A 34 -3.26 -19.10 14.17
CA HIS A 34 -4.70 -19.19 14.40
C HIS A 34 -5.06 -20.18 15.51
N ARG A 35 -4.42 -21.37 15.54
CA ARG A 35 -4.60 -22.31 16.66
C ARG A 35 -4.21 -21.74 18.01
N ALA A 36 -3.28 -20.77 18.02
CA ALA A 36 -2.87 -20.06 19.22
C ALA A 36 -3.74 -18.81 19.52
N GLY A 37 -4.75 -18.52 18.70
CA GLY A 37 -5.61 -17.35 18.85
C GLY A 37 -4.96 -16.03 18.43
N VAL A 38 -3.95 -16.07 17.54
CA VAL A 38 -3.22 -14.90 17.06
C VAL A 38 -3.56 -14.64 15.59
N GLY A 39 -3.98 -13.41 15.29
CA GLY A 39 -4.20 -12.96 13.91
C GLY A 39 -2.89 -12.57 13.21
N VAL A 40 -2.84 -12.73 11.89
CA VAL A 40 -1.71 -12.42 11.02
C VAL A 40 -2.07 -11.25 10.12
N ILE A 41 -1.28 -10.18 10.19
CA ILE A 41 -1.38 -9.02 9.30
C ILE A 41 -0.16 -9.02 8.39
N LEU A 42 -0.36 -8.81 7.09
CA LEU A 42 0.72 -8.61 6.13
C LEU A 42 0.82 -7.13 5.73
N ASP A 43 2.05 -6.64 5.69
CA ASP A 43 2.35 -5.43 4.94
C ASP A 43 2.24 -5.75 3.45
N TRP A 44 1.36 -5.03 2.77
CA TRP A 44 1.01 -5.19 1.37
C TRP A 44 1.41 -3.94 0.60
N VAL A 45 2.09 -4.12 -0.54
CA VAL A 45 2.80 -3.03 -1.23
C VAL A 45 2.23 -2.79 -2.63
N PRO A 46 1.04 -2.18 -2.74
CA PRO A 46 0.42 -1.85 -4.03
C PRO A 46 0.87 -0.50 -4.59
N ALA A 47 1.69 0.26 -3.86
CA ALA A 47 2.05 1.63 -4.24
C ALA A 47 3.02 1.68 -5.43
N HIS A 48 3.95 0.74 -5.50
CA HIS A 48 5.01 0.72 -6.49
C HIS A 48 5.64 -0.67 -6.63
N PHE A 49 6.51 -0.85 -7.63
CA PHE A 49 7.31 -2.05 -7.84
C PHE A 49 8.69 -1.71 -8.41
N PRO A 50 9.74 -2.51 -8.13
CA PRO A 50 11.08 -2.20 -8.58
C PRO A 50 11.25 -2.46 -10.08
N VAL A 51 12.30 -1.87 -10.66
CA VAL A 51 12.59 -1.91 -12.10
C VAL A 51 13.51 -3.07 -12.52
N ASP A 52 13.57 -4.14 -11.72
CA ASP A 52 14.28 -5.35 -12.09
C ASP A 52 13.74 -5.94 -13.41
N GLU A 53 14.63 -6.30 -14.34
CA GLU A 53 14.25 -6.81 -15.68
C GLU A 53 13.43 -8.10 -15.62
N HIS A 54 13.62 -8.93 -14.59
CA HIS A 54 12.85 -10.15 -14.37
C HIS A 54 11.48 -9.90 -13.71
N GLY A 55 11.19 -8.63 -13.34
CA GLY A 55 9.96 -8.20 -12.70
C GLY A 55 8.88 -7.79 -13.70
N LEU A 56 8.14 -6.73 -13.37
CA LEU A 56 6.96 -6.29 -14.14
C LEU A 56 7.25 -5.15 -15.12
N VAL A 57 8.43 -4.53 -15.07
CA VAL A 57 8.76 -3.39 -15.94
C VAL A 57 8.84 -3.84 -17.39
N LYS A 58 8.25 -3.07 -18.30
CA LYS A 58 8.22 -3.39 -19.74
C LYS A 58 7.88 -4.85 -20.07
N PHE A 59 6.92 -5.42 -19.34
CA PHE A 59 6.64 -6.85 -19.31
C PHE A 59 6.43 -7.49 -20.70
N ASP A 60 5.82 -6.76 -21.65
CA ASP A 60 5.59 -7.20 -23.03
C ASP A 60 6.36 -6.36 -24.07
N GLY A 61 7.41 -5.66 -23.63
CA GLY A 61 8.14 -4.67 -24.42
C GLY A 61 7.52 -3.27 -24.38
N THR A 62 6.34 -3.10 -23.79
CA THR A 62 5.67 -1.79 -23.60
C THR A 62 5.46 -1.48 -22.11
N ALA A 63 5.10 -0.23 -21.78
CA ALA A 63 4.68 0.13 -20.42
C ALA A 63 3.32 -0.52 -20.09
N LEU A 64 3.37 -1.78 -19.64
CA LEU A 64 2.20 -2.62 -19.45
C LEU A 64 1.60 -2.42 -18.05
N TYR A 65 2.41 -2.70 -17.02
CA TYR A 65 2.01 -2.59 -15.61
C TYR A 65 2.21 -1.18 -15.08
N GLU A 66 3.25 -0.49 -15.51
CA GLU A 66 3.55 0.90 -15.24
C GLU A 66 2.82 1.85 -16.20
N HIS A 67 2.67 3.11 -15.78
CA HIS A 67 2.16 4.14 -16.69
C HIS A 67 3.27 4.58 -17.67
N ALA A 68 2.93 4.76 -18.95
CA ALA A 68 3.90 5.11 -20.01
C ALA A 68 4.54 6.50 -19.82
N ASP A 69 3.78 7.46 -19.29
CA ASP A 69 4.32 8.77 -18.89
C ASP A 69 5.04 8.64 -17.54
N PRO A 70 6.37 8.86 -17.47
CA PRO A 70 7.14 8.70 -16.23
C PRO A 70 6.74 9.69 -15.13
N ARG A 71 6.10 10.82 -15.47
CA ARG A 71 5.58 11.76 -14.47
C ARG A 71 4.46 11.16 -13.63
N GLN A 72 3.82 10.11 -14.12
CA GLN A 72 2.76 9.35 -13.44
C GLN A 72 3.20 7.91 -13.11
N GLY A 73 4.14 7.35 -13.87
CA GLY A 73 4.54 5.94 -13.80
C GLY A 73 5.80 5.66 -13.00
N PHE A 74 6.40 6.64 -12.33
CA PHE A 74 7.71 6.46 -11.68
C PHE A 74 7.89 7.31 -10.43
N HIS A 75 8.36 6.72 -9.33
CA HIS A 75 8.78 7.44 -8.12
C HIS A 75 10.27 7.84 -8.23
N PRO A 76 10.58 9.14 -8.37
CA PRO A 76 11.96 9.59 -8.59
C PRO A 76 12.87 9.33 -7.40
N ASP A 77 12.40 9.57 -6.17
CA ASP A 77 13.21 9.40 -4.95
C ASP A 77 13.49 7.93 -4.62
N TRP A 78 12.63 7.01 -5.06
CA TRP A 78 12.74 5.58 -4.75
C TRP A 78 13.31 4.75 -5.90
N ASN A 79 13.41 5.34 -7.10
CA ASN A 79 13.83 4.68 -8.32
C ASN A 79 12.98 3.43 -8.62
N THR A 80 11.66 3.54 -8.48
CA THR A 80 10.69 2.45 -8.69
C THR A 80 9.53 2.87 -9.59
N ALA A 81 8.92 1.90 -10.27
CA ALA A 81 7.77 2.12 -11.14
C ALA A 81 6.45 2.14 -10.35
N ILE A 82 5.49 2.91 -10.83
CA ILE A 82 4.15 3.04 -10.26
C ILE A 82 3.16 2.26 -11.13
N TYR A 83 2.32 1.44 -10.51
CA TYR A 83 1.27 0.72 -11.20
C TYR A 83 0.30 1.67 -11.92
N ASN A 84 -0.08 1.32 -13.14
CA ASN A 84 -1.07 2.05 -13.92
C ASN A 84 -2.48 1.74 -13.41
N PHE A 85 -2.92 2.47 -12.38
CA PHE A 85 -4.25 2.31 -11.79
C PHE A 85 -5.41 2.65 -12.75
N GLY A 86 -5.13 3.29 -13.90
CA GLY A 86 -6.11 3.53 -14.96
C GLY A 86 -6.37 2.31 -15.85
N ARG A 87 -5.50 1.29 -15.79
CA ARG A 87 -5.62 0.09 -16.61
C ARG A 87 -6.36 -1.02 -15.88
N ARG A 88 -7.45 -1.50 -16.48
CA ARG A 88 -8.35 -2.50 -15.86
C ARG A 88 -7.62 -3.78 -15.46
N GLU A 89 -6.73 -4.29 -16.31
CA GLU A 89 -6.00 -5.53 -16.07
C GLU A 89 -5.01 -5.38 -14.90
N VAL A 90 -4.38 -4.21 -14.77
CA VAL A 90 -3.46 -3.90 -13.65
C VAL A 90 -4.24 -3.76 -12.34
N VAL A 91 -5.37 -3.06 -12.36
CA VAL A 91 -6.27 -2.98 -11.20
C VAL A 91 -6.75 -4.38 -10.79
N SER A 92 -7.16 -5.21 -11.75
CA SER A 92 -7.57 -6.59 -11.47
C SER A 92 -6.44 -7.42 -10.88
N PHE A 93 -5.22 -7.29 -11.40
CA PHE A 93 -4.04 -7.97 -10.88
C PHE A 93 -3.77 -7.62 -9.42
N LEU A 94 -3.90 -6.34 -9.03
CA LEU A 94 -3.66 -5.91 -7.65
C LEU A 94 -4.82 -6.27 -6.71
N VAL A 95 -6.07 -6.08 -7.13
CA VAL A 95 -7.25 -6.45 -6.32
C VAL A 95 -7.27 -7.96 -6.07
N ASN A 96 -7.03 -8.77 -7.10
CA ASN A 96 -6.94 -10.22 -6.94
C ASN A 96 -5.75 -10.63 -6.07
N ASN A 97 -4.68 -9.83 -6.02
CA ASN A 97 -3.56 -10.09 -5.14
C ASN A 97 -3.91 -9.84 -3.66
N ALA A 98 -4.66 -8.78 -3.35
CA ALA A 98 -5.17 -8.56 -2.00
C ALA A 98 -6.08 -9.71 -1.56
N LEU A 99 -7.02 -10.12 -2.42
CA LEU A 99 -7.90 -11.28 -2.17
C LEU A 99 -7.11 -12.57 -1.99
N PHE A 100 -6.10 -12.81 -2.83
CA PHE A 100 -5.29 -14.02 -2.80
C PHE A 100 -4.70 -14.31 -1.42
N TRP A 101 -4.20 -13.30 -0.70
CA TRP A 101 -3.62 -13.52 0.63
C TRP A 101 -4.66 -13.94 1.67
N ALA A 102 -5.86 -13.36 1.62
CA ALA A 102 -6.98 -13.79 2.47
C ALA A 102 -7.51 -15.18 2.07
N GLU A 103 -7.68 -15.44 0.78
CA GLU A 103 -8.26 -16.69 0.27
C GLU A 103 -7.33 -17.89 0.40
N LYS A 104 -6.07 -17.73 -0.01
CA LYS A 104 -5.13 -18.85 -0.11
C LYS A 104 -4.42 -19.13 1.19
N TYR A 105 -4.13 -18.08 1.96
CA TYR A 105 -3.31 -18.15 3.16
C TYR A 105 -4.04 -17.75 4.44
N HIS A 106 -5.31 -17.34 4.34
CA HIS A 106 -6.15 -16.99 5.49
C HIS A 106 -5.56 -15.85 6.33
N VAL A 107 -4.89 -14.89 5.71
CA VAL A 107 -4.36 -13.71 6.39
C VAL A 107 -5.53 -12.84 6.90
N ASP A 108 -5.41 -12.34 8.13
CA ASP A 108 -6.48 -11.61 8.84
C ASP A 108 -6.46 -10.10 8.58
N GLY A 109 -5.39 -9.58 7.98
CA GLY A 109 -5.38 -8.19 7.57
C GLY A 109 -4.25 -7.80 6.63
N LEU A 110 -4.46 -6.69 5.92
CA LEU A 110 -3.48 -6.06 5.06
C LEU A 110 -3.19 -4.63 5.53
N ARG A 111 -1.92 -4.29 5.68
CA ARG A 111 -1.48 -2.92 5.93
C ARG A 111 -0.80 -2.35 4.70
N VAL A 112 -1.25 -1.19 4.24
CA VAL A 112 -0.70 -0.46 3.09
C VAL A 112 0.18 0.67 3.60
N ASP A 113 1.46 0.62 3.26
CA ASP A 113 2.43 1.68 3.52
C ASP A 113 2.35 2.80 2.47
N ALA A 114 2.75 4.00 2.86
CA ALA A 114 2.93 5.16 2.00
C ALA A 114 1.74 5.44 1.08
N VAL A 115 0.51 5.36 1.59
CA VAL A 115 -0.72 5.58 0.81
C VAL A 115 -0.73 6.95 0.14
N ALA A 116 -0.11 7.96 0.75
CA ALA A 116 0.08 9.29 0.17
C ALA A 116 0.82 9.26 -1.18
N SER A 117 1.77 8.33 -1.36
CA SER A 117 2.51 8.16 -2.63
C SER A 117 1.61 7.75 -3.79
N MET A 118 0.50 7.08 -3.48
CA MET A 118 -0.52 6.67 -4.44
C MET A 118 -1.52 7.80 -4.71
N LEU A 119 -1.94 8.51 -3.65
CA LEU A 119 -3.03 9.48 -3.69
C LEU A 119 -2.68 10.79 -4.42
N TYR A 120 -1.39 11.10 -4.57
CA TYR A 120 -0.95 12.41 -5.05
C TYR A 120 -0.03 12.29 -6.28
N LEU A 121 -0.45 12.93 -7.37
CA LEU A 121 0.31 13.01 -8.63
C LEU A 121 1.61 13.82 -8.48
N ASP A 122 1.67 14.71 -7.50
CA ASP A 122 2.82 15.55 -7.17
C ASP A 122 3.71 14.97 -6.05
N TYR A 123 3.45 13.75 -5.58
CA TYR A 123 4.25 13.13 -4.53
C TYR A 123 5.73 13.05 -4.94
N SER A 124 6.62 13.59 -4.10
CA SER A 124 8.07 13.66 -4.36
C SER A 124 8.44 14.33 -5.69
N ARG A 125 7.64 15.29 -6.17
CA ARG A 125 7.89 16.00 -7.44
C ARG A 125 7.85 17.52 -7.26
N ARG A 126 8.67 18.24 -8.03
CA ARG A 126 8.66 19.71 -8.05
C ARG A 126 7.57 20.22 -8.98
N SER A 127 7.29 21.52 -8.89
CA SER A 127 6.43 22.21 -9.86
C SER A 127 6.98 22.01 -11.29
N GLY A 128 6.10 21.61 -12.22
CA GLY A 128 6.46 21.30 -13.61
C GLY A 128 6.89 19.85 -13.87
N GLU A 129 7.10 19.04 -12.83
CA GLU A 129 7.50 17.62 -12.95
C GLU A 129 6.31 16.65 -12.86
N TRP A 130 5.09 17.15 -12.69
CA TRP A 130 3.86 16.37 -12.61
C TRP A 130 2.73 17.03 -13.44
N ILE A 131 1.63 16.31 -13.63
CA ILE A 131 0.47 16.76 -14.41
C ILE A 131 -0.78 16.67 -13.54
N PRO A 132 -1.65 17.70 -13.54
CA PRO A 132 -2.95 17.62 -12.87
C PRO A 132 -3.86 16.52 -13.42
N ASN A 133 -4.77 16.04 -12.58
CA ASN A 133 -5.86 15.16 -12.99
C ASN A 133 -6.84 15.90 -13.92
N GLU A 134 -7.82 15.18 -14.46
CA GLU A 134 -8.82 15.73 -15.38
C GLU A 134 -9.71 16.83 -14.78
N LYS A 135 -9.67 17.03 -13.45
CA LYS A 135 -10.36 18.10 -12.72
C LYS A 135 -9.44 19.25 -12.33
N GLY A 136 -8.17 19.23 -12.75
CA GLY A 136 -7.16 20.23 -12.42
C GLY A 136 -6.52 20.10 -11.04
N GLY A 137 -6.83 19.02 -10.30
CA GLY A 137 -6.28 18.76 -8.96
C GLY A 137 -5.03 17.88 -8.98
N ARG A 138 -4.41 17.73 -7.80
CA ARG A 138 -3.23 16.86 -7.57
C ARG A 138 -3.59 15.43 -7.18
N GLU A 139 -4.86 15.16 -6.97
CA GLU A 139 -5.36 13.87 -6.53
C GLU A 139 -5.26 12.85 -7.68
N ASN A 140 -4.67 11.70 -7.42
CA ASN A 140 -4.67 10.59 -8.34
C ASN A 140 -6.02 9.84 -8.24
N LEU A 141 -6.99 10.27 -9.04
CA LEU A 141 -8.35 9.73 -9.01
C LEU A 141 -8.42 8.23 -9.33
N GLN A 142 -7.49 7.74 -10.15
CA GLN A 142 -7.39 6.32 -10.48
C GLN A 142 -6.91 5.50 -9.28
N ALA A 143 -5.89 5.98 -8.54
CA ALA A 143 -5.45 5.33 -7.30
C ALA A 143 -6.52 5.36 -6.21
N VAL A 144 -7.25 6.47 -6.07
CA VAL A 144 -8.40 6.56 -5.15
C VAL A 144 -9.45 5.50 -5.49
N SER A 145 -9.83 5.39 -6.76
CA SER A 145 -10.80 4.40 -7.22
C SER A 145 -10.31 2.97 -6.99
N PHE A 146 -9.01 2.71 -7.22
CA PHE A 146 -8.38 1.43 -6.94
C PHE A 146 -8.47 1.06 -5.46
N LEU A 147 -8.10 1.95 -4.54
CA LEU A 147 -8.14 1.68 -3.10
C LEU A 147 -9.56 1.42 -2.60
N GLN A 148 -10.53 2.21 -3.08
CA GLN A 148 -11.95 2.00 -2.80
C GLN A 148 -12.44 0.64 -3.30
N LYS A 149 -12.05 0.25 -4.53
CA LYS A 149 -12.38 -1.05 -5.09
C LYS A 149 -11.75 -2.18 -4.30
N MET A 150 -10.46 -2.12 -4.01
CA MET A 150 -9.73 -3.12 -3.22
C MET A 150 -10.41 -3.36 -1.87
N ASN A 151 -10.70 -2.29 -1.12
CA ASN A 151 -11.38 -2.42 0.17
C ASN A 151 -12.78 -3.01 0.02
N LYS A 152 -13.57 -2.56 -0.98
CA LYS A 152 -14.92 -3.09 -1.22
C LYS A 152 -14.91 -4.58 -1.54
N GLU A 153 -14.02 -5.02 -2.42
CA GLU A 153 -13.92 -6.44 -2.79
C GLU A 153 -13.43 -7.28 -1.60
N LEU A 154 -12.40 -6.81 -0.88
CA LEU A 154 -11.81 -7.56 0.22
C LEU A 154 -12.78 -7.74 1.40
N TYR A 155 -13.45 -6.67 1.86
CA TYR A 155 -14.48 -6.77 2.89
C TYR A 155 -15.74 -7.50 2.41
N GLY A 156 -16.06 -7.43 1.12
CA GLY A 156 -17.22 -8.11 0.54
C GLY A 156 -17.06 -9.62 0.45
N HIS A 157 -15.83 -10.09 0.17
CA HIS A 157 -15.51 -11.51 0.03
C HIS A 157 -15.06 -12.17 1.34
N HIS A 158 -14.41 -11.43 2.23
CA HIS A 158 -13.82 -11.95 3.47
C HIS A 158 -14.28 -11.16 4.70
N PRO A 159 -15.52 -11.40 5.19
CA PRO A 159 -16.04 -10.75 6.38
C PRO A 159 -15.21 -11.17 7.60
N GLY A 160 -14.35 -10.27 8.09
CA GLY A 160 -13.47 -10.51 9.24
C GLY A 160 -12.02 -10.08 9.00
N VAL A 161 -11.61 -9.94 7.73
CA VAL A 161 -10.32 -9.34 7.40
C VAL A 161 -10.36 -7.83 7.73
N MET A 162 -9.20 -7.25 8.05
CA MET A 162 -9.08 -5.79 8.23
C MET A 162 -8.04 -5.18 7.31
N THR A 163 -8.27 -3.92 6.94
CA THR A 163 -7.32 -3.14 6.16
C THR A 163 -6.86 -1.90 6.92
N ILE A 164 -5.55 -1.65 6.89
CA ILE A 164 -4.89 -0.58 7.63
C ILE A 164 -4.11 0.29 6.64
N ALA A 165 -4.27 1.60 6.72
CA ALA A 165 -3.52 2.56 5.92
C ALA A 165 -2.49 3.32 6.78
N GLU A 166 -1.25 3.42 6.31
CA GLU A 166 -0.37 4.52 6.68
C GLU A 166 -0.51 5.62 5.64
N GLU A 167 -0.99 6.78 6.09
CA GLU A 167 -1.24 7.93 5.24
C GLU A 167 -0.78 9.17 5.99
N SER A 168 0.37 9.72 5.57
CA SER A 168 1.12 10.76 6.27
C SER A 168 0.72 12.19 5.91
N THR A 169 -0.33 12.37 5.12
CA THR A 169 -0.94 13.68 4.87
C THR A 169 -2.28 13.82 5.61
N SER A 170 -3.04 14.86 5.27
CA SER A 170 -4.36 15.14 5.83
C SER A 170 -5.50 14.65 4.93
N TRP A 171 -5.32 13.54 4.21
CA TRP A 171 -6.38 13.00 3.35
C TRP A 171 -7.63 12.70 4.21
N PRO A 172 -8.81 13.24 3.87
CA PRO A 172 -10.00 13.05 4.69
C PRO A 172 -10.55 11.63 4.51
N LYS A 173 -11.22 11.11 5.54
CA LYS A 173 -12.02 9.88 5.45
C LYS A 173 -11.24 8.63 4.98
N VAL A 174 -9.94 8.52 5.31
CA VAL A 174 -9.13 7.33 4.99
C VAL A 174 -9.77 6.06 5.54
N SER A 175 -10.14 6.07 6.82
CA SER A 175 -10.75 4.93 7.51
C SER A 175 -12.28 5.05 7.63
N GLN A 176 -12.96 5.49 6.56
CA GLN A 176 -14.42 5.61 6.50
C GLN A 176 -14.98 4.77 5.34
N PRO A 177 -16.25 4.35 5.38
CA PRO A 177 -16.85 3.54 4.33
C PRO A 177 -16.82 4.21 2.96
N VAL A 178 -16.64 3.41 1.91
CA VAL A 178 -16.59 3.90 0.51
C VAL A 178 -17.89 4.61 0.11
N HIS A 179 -19.05 4.12 0.55
CA HIS A 179 -20.34 4.73 0.22
C HIS A 179 -20.58 6.09 0.90
N GLU A 180 -19.74 6.46 1.88
CA GLU A 180 -19.72 7.80 2.51
C GLU A 180 -18.60 8.70 1.96
N GLY A 181 -17.94 8.26 0.88
CA GLY A 181 -16.84 8.96 0.24
C GLY A 181 -15.47 8.74 0.90
N GLY A 182 -15.32 7.68 1.72
CA GLY A 182 -14.02 7.28 2.26
C GLY A 182 -13.18 6.43 1.31
N LEU A 183 -11.94 6.13 1.72
CA LEU A 183 -11.09 5.17 1.00
C LEU A 183 -11.44 3.71 1.31
N GLY A 184 -12.22 3.47 2.37
CA GLY A 184 -12.70 2.16 2.77
C GLY A 184 -11.77 1.38 3.70
N PHE A 185 -10.67 1.97 4.20
CA PHE A 185 -9.84 1.30 5.19
C PHE A 185 -10.59 1.13 6.52
N GLY A 186 -10.27 0.09 7.28
CA GLY A 186 -10.79 -0.09 8.64
C GLY A 186 -10.07 0.79 9.65
N PHE A 187 -8.76 0.98 9.45
CA PHE A 187 -7.90 1.75 10.34
C PHE A 187 -6.92 2.64 9.56
N LYS A 188 -6.50 3.73 10.20
CA LYS A 188 -5.39 4.59 9.75
C LYS A 188 -4.36 4.68 10.88
N TRP A 189 -3.08 4.52 10.58
CA TRP A 189 -2.00 4.81 11.53
C TRP A 189 -2.02 6.28 11.93
N ASN A 190 -1.98 6.56 13.23
CA ASN A 190 -1.97 7.92 13.74
C ASN A 190 -0.53 8.45 13.80
N MET A 191 -0.03 8.89 12.64
CA MET A 191 1.33 9.40 12.49
C MET A 191 1.57 10.68 13.30
N GLY A 192 0.56 11.55 13.43
CA GLY A 192 0.62 12.75 14.27
C GLY A 192 0.83 12.40 15.74
N PHE A 193 0.00 11.52 16.29
CA PHE A 193 0.16 11.03 17.66
C PHE A 193 1.53 10.40 17.90
N MET A 194 2.01 9.59 16.96
CA MET A 194 3.34 8.99 17.05
C MET A 194 4.44 10.06 17.11
N HIS A 195 4.41 11.06 16.22
CA HIS A 195 5.39 12.14 16.19
C HIS A 195 5.34 12.99 17.46
N ASP A 196 4.15 13.45 17.85
CA ASP A 196 3.94 14.30 19.03
C ASP A 196 4.38 13.58 20.31
N THR A 197 4.03 12.29 20.44
CA THR A 197 4.40 11.48 21.61
C THR A 197 5.91 11.29 21.69
N LEU A 198 6.56 10.88 20.59
CA LEU A 198 8.00 10.65 20.58
C LEU A 198 8.78 11.95 20.81
N GLU A 199 8.36 13.06 20.18
CA GLU A 199 8.97 14.37 20.39
C GLU A 199 8.81 14.83 21.85
N TYR A 200 7.62 14.67 22.43
CA TYR A 200 7.36 15.03 23.83
C TYR A 200 8.28 14.27 24.79
N PHE A 201 8.40 12.95 24.62
CA PHE A 201 9.25 12.13 25.48
C PHE A 201 10.74 12.30 25.23
N SER A 202 11.15 12.77 24.05
CA SER A 202 12.55 13.10 23.76
C SER A 202 13.00 14.40 24.45
N LYS A 203 12.08 15.26 24.93
CA LYS A 203 12.44 16.45 25.73
C LYS A 203 12.78 16.04 27.17
N GLU A 204 13.71 16.79 27.78
CA GLU A 204 13.97 16.64 29.22
C GLU A 204 12.70 16.91 30.04
N PRO A 205 12.47 16.19 31.16
CA PRO A 205 11.24 16.31 31.95
C PRO A 205 10.88 17.74 32.36
N ILE A 206 11.87 18.60 32.63
CA ILE A 206 11.65 19.99 33.03
C ILE A 206 11.04 20.85 31.91
N TYR A 207 11.29 20.51 30.64
CA TYR A 207 10.79 21.24 29.48
C TYR A 207 9.41 20.76 29.00
N ARG A 208 9.00 19.53 29.35
CA ARG A 208 7.72 18.93 28.91
C ARG A 208 6.47 19.74 29.26
N LYS A 209 6.52 20.56 30.32
CA LYS A 209 5.43 21.48 30.70
C LYS A 209 5.11 22.54 29.63
N HIS A 210 6.02 22.80 28.69
CA HIS A 210 5.84 23.76 27.60
C HIS A 210 5.25 23.14 26.33
N HIS A 211 4.99 21.84 26.34
CA HIS A 211 4.54 21.04 25.19
C HIS A 211 3.34 20.14 25.57
N HIS A 212 2.46 20.60 26.46
CA HIS A 212 1.21 19.92 26.84
C HIS A 212 0.06 20.26 25.89
#